data_AF-A0A7K1BW93-F1
#
_entry.id   AF-A0A7K1BW93-F1
#
_cell.length_a   1.000
_cell.length_b   1.000
_cell.length_c   1.000
_cell.angle_alpha   90.00
_cell.angle_beta   90.00
_cell.angle_gamma   90.00
#
_symmetry.space_group_name_H-M   'P 1'
#
loop_
_entity.id
_entity.type
_entity.pdbx_description
1 polymer ?
#
loop_
_entity_poly.entity_id
_entity_poly.type
_entity_poly.pdbx_seq_one_letter_code
_entity_poly.pdbx_strand_id
1 'polypeptide(L)'
;MHASHSETTPSKRSLHLFATLWSLRQYPSAEREWPWAKKFAAIRAAGFDGVFSPPIPAIADRGALHYLAVTSLGEKSDCTLPFAAARDLGAVAMDVQLCDYDTPLPEAVAVAKRISAAARAHGLPFAIETHRDTFTETPEATLALARAYRAETGKTLPLCLDHSHFAVVRHLRPGQLWARLREPKPLLRAAVQF
;
A
#
# COMPACT_ATOMS: atom_id res chain seq x y z
N MET A 1 -9.09 45.58 20.30
CA MET A 1 -8.68 44.54 19.34
C MET A 1 -8.45 43.25 20.11
N HIS A 2 -9.41 42.33 20.11
CA HIS A 2 -9.19 40.97 20.60
C HIS A 2 -9.33 40.02 19.41
N ALA A 3 -8.22 39.41 19.00
CA ALA A 3 -8.22 38.35 18.01
C ALA A 3 -8.74 37.08 18.69
N SER A 4 -9.94 36.64 18.29
CA SER A 4 -10.43 35.31 18.64
C SER A 4 -9.69 34.30 17.76
N HIS A 5 -8.81 33.49 18.35
CA HIS A 5 -8.32 32.30 17.69
C HIS A 5 -9.44 31.26 17.66
N SER A 6 -9.96 30.98 16.46
CA SER A 6 -10.85 29.84 16.25
C SER A 6 -10.03 28.56 16.34
N GLU A 7 -10.24 27.79 17.42
CA GLU A 7 -9.75 26.42 17.54
C GLU A 7 -10.45 25.54 16.50
N THR A 8 -9.77 25.22 15.40
CA THR A 8 -10.22 24.18 14.48
C THR A 8 -10.05 22.83 15.16
N THR A 9 -11.16 22.22 15.57
CA THR A 9 -11.17 20.85 16.11
C THR A 9 -10.57 19.90 15.07
N PRO A 10 -9.58 19.06 15.42
CA PRO A 10 -9.00 18.10 14.48
C PRO A 10 -10.10 17.17 13.95
N SER A 11 -10.24 17.09 12.63
CA SER A 11 -11.12 16.11 11.98
C SER A 11 -10.84 14.70 12.54
N LYS A 12 -11.89 14.00 12.95
CA LYS A 12 -11.80 12.64 13.49
C LYS A 12 -11.21 11.72 12.41
N ARG A 13 -10.00 11.20 12.64
CA ARG A 13 -9.40 10.18 11.77
C ARG A 13 -10.28 8.93 11.80
N SER A 14 -10.78 8.49 10.65
CA SER A 14 -11.49 7.22 10.48
C SER A 14 -10.49 6.09 10.28
N LEU A 15 -10.83 4.90 10.78
CA LEU A 15 -10.16 3.65 10.44
C LEU A 15 -11.02 2.93 9.41
N HIS A 16 -10.43 2.57 8.27
CA HIS A 16 -11.08 1.78 7.24
C HIS A 16 -10.48 0.38 7.20
N LEU A 17 -11.33 -0.64 7.16
CA LEU A 17 -10.93 -2.04 7.10
C LEU A 17 -11.14 -2.57 5.69
N PHE A 18 -10.06 -3.02 5.05
CA PHE A 18 -10.08 -3.58 3.71
C PHE A 18 -9.85 -5.10 3.75
N ALA A 19 -10.70 -5.85 3.06
CA ALA A 19 -10.51 -7.29 2.87
C ALA A 19 -9.61 -7.55 1.65
N THR A 20 -8.56 -8.34 1.83
CA THR A 20 -7.71 -8.72 0.69
C THR A 20 -8.38 -9.78 -0.15
N LEU A 21 -8.48 -9.60 -1.48
CA LEU A 21 -9.24 -10.55 -2.31
C LEU A 21 -8.56 -11.92 -2.44
N TRP A 22 -7.25 -12.01 -2.20
CA TRP A 22 -6.56 -13.31 -2.17
C TRP A 22 -6.97 -14.19 -0.98
N SER A 23 -7.52 -13.62 0.10
CA SER A 23 -8.08 -14.42 1.20
C SER A 23 -9.30 -15.27 0.78
N LEU A 24 -9.97 -14.89 -0.32
CA LEU A 24 -11.12 -15.59 -0.89
C LEU A 24 -10.82 -16.22 -2.25
N ARG A 25 -9.56 -16.19 -2.72
CA ARG A 25 -9.17 -16.89 -3.96
C ARG A 25 -9.40 -18.39 -3.75
N GLN A 26 -10.08 -19.04 -4.69
CA GLN A 26 -10.42 -20.46 -4.64
C GLN A 26 -11.22 -20.86 -3.38
N TYR A 27 -11.93 -19.92 -2.75
CA TYR A 27 -12.72 -20.22 -1.55
C TYR A 27 -14.12 -20.74 -1.90
N PRO A 28 -14.64 -21.79 -1.22
CA PRO A 28 -13.98 -22.59 -0.17
C PRO A 28 -13.05 -23.67 -0.72
N SER A 29 -13.15 -23.99 -2.01
CA SER A 29 -12.21 -24.83 -2.74
C SER A 29 -12.17 -24.39 -4.20
N ALA A 30 -11.10 -24.72 -4.93
CA ALA A 30 -10.97 -24.35 -6.35
C ALA A 30 -12.17 -24.84 -7.19
N GLU A 31 -12.63 -26.07 -6.95
CA GLU A 31 -13.77 -26.67 -7.65
C GLU A 31 -15.12 -26.02 -7.34
N ARG A 32 -15.24 -25.33 -6.19
CA ARG A 32 -16.49 -24.73 -5.70
C ARG A 32 -16.31 -23.24 -5.46
N GLU A 33 -15.38 -22.61 -6.18
CA GLU A 33 -14.99 -21.23 -5.95
C GLU A 33 -16.21 -20.32 -6.03
N TRP A 34 -16.36 -19.47 -5.02
CA TRP A 34 -17.46 -18.52 -5.00
C TRP A 34 -17.34 -17.53 -6.16
N PRO A 35 -18.45 -17.20 -6.85
CA PRO A 35 -18.44 -16.12 -7.82
C PRO A 35 -18.13 -14.79 -7.13
N TRP A 36 -17.58 -13.83 -7.88
CA TRP A 36 -17.16 -12.52 -7.35
C TRP A 36 -18.28 -11.78 -6.62
N ALA A 37 -19.50 -11.79 -7.17
CA ALA A 37 -20.66 -11.19 -6.52
C ALA A 37 -20.89 -11.72 -5.09
N LYS A 38 -20.72 -13.04 -4.89
CA LYS A 38 -20.85 -13.66 -3.57
C LYS A 38 -19.69 -13.26 -2.65
N LYS A 39 -18.46 -13.18 -3.16
CA LYS A 39 -17.30 -12.71 -2.39
C LYS A 39 -17.49 -11.28 -1.90
N PHE A 40 -17.89 -10.35 -2.77
CA PHE A 40 -18.14 -8.96 -2.36
C PHE A 40 -19.31 -8.84 -1.38
N ALA A 41 -20.39 -9.60 -1.57
CA ALA A 41 -21.49 -9.64 -0.62
C ALA A 41 -21.04 -10.13 0.76
N ALA A 42 -20.21 -11.17 0.81
CA ALA A 42 -19.67 -11.70 2.06
C ALA A 42 -18.72 -10.69 2.76
N ILE A 43 -17.84 -10.02 2.00
CA ILE A 43 -16.95 -8.97 2.53
C ILE A 43 -17.77 -7.84 3.17
N ARG A 44 -18.81 -7.36 2.47
CA ARG A 44 -19.70 -6.33 2.99
C ARG A 44 -20.46 -6.80 4.23
N ALA A 45 -20.99 -8.03 4.21
CA ALA A 45 -21.71 -8.60 5.36
C ALA A 45 -20.81 -8.79 6.59
N ALA A 46 -19.50 -8.99 6.39
CA ALA A 46 -18.50 -9.05 7.45
C ALA A 46 -18.10 -7.67 8.01
N GLY A 47 -18.63 -6.57 7.44
CA GLY A 47 -18.40 -5.22 7.95
C GLY A 47 -17.11 -4.55 7.46
N PHE A 48 -16.48 -5.05 6.40
CA PHE A 48 -15.35 -4.36 5.76
C PHE A 48 -15.85 -3.15 4.96
N ASP A 49 -15.04 -2.09 4.97
CA ASP A 49 -15.28 -0.85 4.22
C ASP A 49 -14.88 -0.99 2.74
N GLY A 50 -13.94 -1.89 2.44
CA GLY A 50 -13.39 -2.00 1.11
C GLY A 50 -12.68 -3.32 0.80
N VAL A 51 -12.11 -3.36 -0.41
CA VAL A 51 -11.34 -4.48 -0.94
C VAL A 51 -9.92 -4.05 -1.31
N PHE A 52 -8.96 -4.93 -1.09
CA PHE A 52 -7.55 -4.76 -1.46
C PHE A 52 -7.16 -5.81 -2.51
N SER A 53 -6.76 -5.36 -3.70
CA SER A 53 -6.49 -6.27 -4.84
C SER A 53 -5.76 -5.62 -6.01
N PRO A 54 -5.05 -6.40 -6.84
CA PRO A 54 -4.64 -5.92 -8.15
C PRO A 54 -5.82 -5.46 -9.02
N PRO A 55 -5.59 -4.56 -9.98
CA PRO A 55 -6.62 -4.19 -10.96
C PRO A 55 -7.07 -5.43 -11.74
N ILE A 56 -8.30 -5.89 -11.50
CA ILE A 56 -8.94 -6.97 -12.24
C ILE A 56 -10.37 -6.55 -12.64
N PRO A 57 -10.92 -7.03 -13.76
CA PRO A 57 -12.25 -6.61 -14.23
C PRO A 57 -13.35 -6.76 -13.19
N ALA A 58 -13.29 -7.81 -12.37
CA ALA A 58 -14.28 -8.09 -11.32
C ALA A 58 -14.42 -6.97 -10.27
N ILE A 59 -13.41 -6.11 -10.10
CA ILE A 59 -13.48 -4.97 -9.17
C ILE A 59 -14.58 -3.98 -9.55
N ALA A 60 -14.97 -3.91 -10.84
CA ALA A 60 -16.08 -3.07 -11.28
C ALA A 60 -17.41 -3.42 -10.59
N ASP A 61 -17.59 -4.68 -10.20
CA ASP A 61 -18.84 -5.19 -9.59
C ASP A 61 -18.84 -5.13 -8.05
N ARG A 62 -17.85 -4.49 -7.42
CA ARG A 62 -17.70 -4.45 -5.95
C ARG A 62 -18.82 -3.65 -5.25
N GLY A 63 -19.59 -2.86 -5.98
CA GLY A 63 -20.60 -1.95 -5.43
C GLY A 63 -19.97 -0.83 -4.60
N ALA A 64 -20.53 -0.56 -3.42
CA ALA A 64 -20.12 0.55 -2.55
C ALA A 64 -18.81 0.32 -1.76
N LEU A 65 -18.20 -0.87 -1.88
CA LEU A 65 -16.92 -1.15 -1.22
C LEU A 65 -15.83 -0.23 -1.80
N HIS A 66 -15.06 0.43 -0.93
CA HIS A 66 -13.87 1.16 -1.33
C HIS A 66 -12.88 0.21 -2.01
N TYR A 67 -12.06 0.73 -2.92
CA TYR A 67 -11.06 -0.06 -3.61
C TYR A 67 -9.65 0.49 -3.34
N LEU A 68 -8.84 -0.28 -2.64
CA LEU A 68 -7.41 -0.05 -2.55
C LEU A 68 -6.72 -0.97 -3.57
N ALA A 69 -6.00 -0.39 -4.53
CA ALA A 69 -5.29 -1.15 -5.55
C ALA A 69 -3.92 -1.58 -5.04
N VAL A 70 -3.38 -2.69 -5.56
CA VAL A 70 -1.98 -3.09 -5.34
C VAL A 70 -1.32 -3.54 -6.63
N THR A 71 -0.03 -3.26 -6.78
CA THR A 71 0.77 -3.73 -7.90
C THR A 71 2.24 -3.92 -7.50
N SER A 72 3.02 -4.57 -8.36
CA SER A 72 4.47 -4.73 -8.21
C SER A 72 5.16 -4.05 -9.39
N LEU A 73 6.12 -3.16 -9.11
CA LEU A 73 6.78 -2.34 -10.12
C LEU A 73 8.31 -2.36 -9.93
N GLY A 74 9.03 -2.71 -11.00
CA GLY A 74 10.48 -2.74 -11.07
C GLY A 74 11.05 -1.86 -12.18
N GLU A 75 12.33 -2.05 -12.49
CA GLU A 75 13.08 -1.23 -13.45
C GLU A 75 12.42 -1.18 -14.84
N LYS A 76 11.97 -2.33 -15.33
CA LYS A 76 11.39 -2.49 -16.68
C LYS A 76 9.89 -2.22 -16.72
N SER A 77 9.26 -1.97 -15.57
CA SER A 77 7.81 -1.80 -15.51
C SER A 77 7.37 -0.47 -16.11
N ASP A 78 6.25 -0.51 -16.83
CA ASP A 78 5.48 0.69 -17.16
C ASP A 78 4.66 1.09 -15.92
N CYS A 79 5.02 2.20 -15.28
CA CYS A 79 4.31 2.70 -14.10
C CYS A 79 2.95 3.33 -14.44
N THR A 80 2.68 3.68 -15.71
CA THR A 80 1.45 4.38 -16.08
C THR A 80 0.26 3.44 -16.18
N LEU A 81 0.44 2.27 -16.80
CA LEU A 81 -0.65 1.32 -17.06
C LEU A 81 -1.38 0.85 -15.79
N PRO A 82 -0.70 0.42 -14.70
CA PRO A 82 -1.40 -0.03 -13.50
C PRO A 82 -2.14 1.11 -12.79
N PHE A 83 -1.60 2.33 -12.83
CA PHE A 83 -2.25 3.51 -12.25
C PHE A 83 -3.49 3.92 -13.03
N ALA A 84 -3.42 3.88 -14.37
CA ALA A 84 -4.59 4.09 -15.23
C ALA A 84 -5.68 3.06 -14.93
N ALA A 85 -5.34 1.76 -14.92
CA ALA A 85 -6.29 0.69 -14.64
C ALA A 85 -6.94 0.80 -13.26
N ALA A 86 -6.16 1.10 -12.22
CA ALA A 86 -6.70 1.31 -10.87
C ALA A 86 -7.62 2.54 -10.78
N ARG A 87 -7.22 3.64 -11.42
CA ARG A 87 -8.02 4.87 -11.46
C ARG A 87 -9.34 4.67 -12.22
N ASP A 88 -9.32 3.96 -13.35
CA ASP A 88 -10.53 3.67 -14.13
C ASP A 88 -11.49 2.73 -13.38
N LEU A 89 -10.97 1.87 -12.50
CA LEU A 89 -11.75 1.07 -11.56
C LEU A 89 -12.19 1.84 -10.32
N GLY A 90 -11.80 3.11 -10.16
CA GLY A 90 -12.17 3.95 -9.02
C GLY A 90 -11.45 3.59 -7.72
N ALA A 91 -10.16 3.26 -7.80
CA ALA A 91 -9.32 3.07 -6.63
C ALA A 91 -9.18 4.37 -5.82
N VAL A 92 -9.12 4.26 -4.49
CA VAL A 92 -8.85 5.39 -3.59
C VAL A 92 -7.36 5.68 -3.46
N ALA A 93 -6.52 4.65 -3.64
CA ALA A 93 -5.07 4.73 -3.67
C ALA A 93 -4.46 3.47 -4.30
N MET A 94 -3.16 3.51 -4.54
CA MET A 94 -2.33 2.39 -5.00
C MET A 94 -1.24 2.05 -3.99
N ASP A 95 -1.22 0.82 -3.52
CA ASP A 95 -0.10 0.22 -2.81
C ASP A 95 0.88 -0.41 -3.83
N VAL A 96 2.19 -0.27 -3.61
CA VAL A 96 3.19 -0.69 -4.58
C VAL A 96 4.33 -1.48 -3.93
N GLN A 97 4.51 -2.71 -4.38
CA GLN A 97 5.70 -3.53 -4.13
C GLN A 97 6.82 -3.08 -5.06
N LEU A 98 7.92 -2.58 -4.49
CA LEU A 98 8.97 -1.90 -5.25
C LEU A 98 10.19 -2.77 -5.50
N CYS A 99 10.43 -3.06 -6.77
CA CYS A 99 11.61 -3.77 -7.28
C CYS A 99 11.87 -5.13 -6.59
N ASP A 100 12.91 -5.81 -7.02
CA ASP A 100 13.35 -7.06 -6.39
C ASP A 100 14.32 -6.74 -5.24
N TYR A 101 14.56 -7.69 -4.34
CA TYR A 101 15.36 -7.48 -3.13
C TYR A 101 16.84 -7.14 -3.42
N ASP A 102 17.35 -7.54 -4.58
CA ASP A 102 18.73 -7.35 -5.03
C ASP A 102 18.91 -6.15 -5.96
N THR A 103 17.84 -5.45 -6.30
CA THR A 103 17.91 -4.23 -7.12
C THR A 103 18.81 -3.18 -6.44
N PRO A 104 19.80 -2.61 -7.14
CA PRO A 104 20.62 -1.52 -6.61
C PRO A 104 19.80 -0.30 -6.15
N LEU A 105 20.22 0.31 -5.03
CA LEU A 105 19.55 1.49 -4.46
C LEU A 105 19.29 2.63 -5.48
N PRO A 106 20.26 3.04 -6.33
CA PRO A 106 20.01 4.10 -7.30
C PRO A 106 18.87 3.76 -8.29
N GLU A 107 18.76 2.49 -8.68
CA GLU A 107 17.73 2.01 -9.60
C GLU A 107 16.37 1.98 -8.90
N ALA A 108 16.30 1.47 -7.67
CA ALA A 108 15.08 1.50 -6.86
C ALA A 108 14.56 2.94 -6.63
N VAL A 109 15.46 3.90 -6.36
CA VAL A 109 15.11 5.33 -6.24
C VAL A 109 14.57 5.88 -7.57
N ALA A 110 15.17 5.52 -8.70
CA ALA A 110 14.68 5.91 -10.02
C ALA A 110 13.27 5.37 -10.30
N VAL A 111 12.99 4.10 -9.93
CA VAL A 111 11.65 3.51 -10.04
C VAL A 111 10.65 4.22 -9.13
N ALA A 112 11.00 4.49 -7.87
CA ALA A 112 10.13 5.21 -6.93
C ALA A 112 9.75 6.62 -7.45
N LYS A 113 10.68 7.31 -8.13
CA LYS A 113 10.41 8.59 -8.79
C LYS A 113 9.45 8.45 -9.97
N ARG A 114 9.57 7.39 -10.78
CA ARG A 114 8.63 7.10 -11.89
C ARG A 114 7.23 6.77 -11.37
N ILE A 115 7.12 5.98 -10.30
CA ILE A 115 5.84 5.71 -9.61
C ILE A 115 5.22 7.02 -9.14
N SER A 116 6.00 7.88 -8.48
CA SER A 116 5.53 9.18 -8.02
C SER A 116 5.04 10.09 -9.15
N ALA A 117 5.67 10.01 -10.33
CA ALA A 117 5.23 10.73 -11.52
C ALA A 117 3.92 10.16 -12.08
N ALA A 118 3.79 8.84 -12.18
CA ALA A 118 2.56 8.17 -12.63
C ALA A 118 1.38 8.47 -11.69
N ALA A 119 1.59 8.35 -10.38
CA ALA A 119 0.61 8.70 -9.36
C ALA A 119 0.07 10.14 -9.53
N ARG A 120 0.96 11.12 -9.77
CA ARG A 120 0.56 12.50 -10.05
C ARG A 120 -0.21 12.63 -11.37
N ALA A 121 0.25 11.98 -12.43
CA ALA A 121 -0.39 12.05 -13.75
C ALA A 121 -1.83 11.51 -13.73
N HIS A 122 -2.10 10.50 -12.90
CA HIS A 122 -3.43 9.90 -12.78
C HIS A 122 -4.25 10.44 -11.60
N GLY A 123 -3.70 11.35 -10.79
CA GLY A 123 -4.37 11.88 -9.59
C GLY A 123 -4.69 10.82 -8.54
N LEU A 124 -3.93 9.72 -8.50
CA LEU A 124 -4.14 8.60 -7.60
C LEU A 124 -3.02 8.56 -6.55
N PRO A 125 -3.33 8.74 -5.25
CA PRO A 125 -2.35 8.59 -4.17
C PRO A 125 -1.69 7.22 -4.18
N PHE A 126 -0.44 7.16 -3.69
CA PHE A 126 0.29 5.90 -3.62
C PHE A 126 1.11 5.78 -2.34
N ALA A 127 1.50 4.54 -2.02
CA ALA A 127 2.46 4.22 -0.99
C ALA A 127 3.33 3.05 -1.46
N ILE A 128 4.60 3.05 -1.06
CA ILE A 128 5.49 1.90 -1.26
C ILE A 128 5.31 0.95 -0.08
N GLU A 129 4.96 -0.29 -0.36
CA GLU A 129 4.79 -1.36 0.62
C GLU A 129 6.16 -1.82 1.15
N THR A 130 6.24 -2.15 2.43
CA THR A 130 7.31 -3.00 2.94
C THR A 130 6.96 -4.46 2.70
N HIS A 131 7.66 -5.10 1.76
CA HIS A 131 7.31 -6.45 1.34
C HIS A 131 8.56 -7.34 1.21
N ARG A 132 8.41 -8.63 1.55
CA ARG A 132 9.50 -9.62 1.39
C ARG A 132 9.81 -9.84 -0.09
N ASP A 133 11.03 -10.23 -0.44
CA ASP A 133 11.41 -10.45 -1.84
C ASP A 133 11.31 -9.18 -2.71
N THR A 134 11.37 -8.00 -2.08
CA THR A 134 11.37 -6.69 -2.75
C THR A 134 12.46 -5.80 -2.17
N PHE A 135 12.76 -4.66 -2.78
CA PHE A 135 13.78 -3.74 -2.26
C PHE A 135 13.52 -3.34 -0.80
N THR A 136 12.24 -3.27 -0.40
CA THR A 136 11.82 -2.89 0.96
C THR A 136 11.70 -4.10 1.90
N GLU A 137 12.38 -5.20 1.63
CA GLU A 137 12.36 -6.42 2.47
C GLU A 137 12.85 -6.17 3.91
N THR A 138 13.77 -5.22 4.09
CA THR A 138 14.32 -4.89 5.42
C THR A 138 14.06 -3.44 5.82
N PRO A 139 13.98 -3.14 7.13
CA PRO A 139 13.94 -1.76 7.62
C PRO A 139 15.13 -0.92 7.17
N GLU A 140 16.32 -1.50 7.07
CA GLU A 140 17.55 -0.83 6.64
C GLU A 140 17.47 -0.40 5.17
N ALA A 141 17.08 -1.32 4.27
CA ALA A 141 16.92 -1.01 2.86
C ALA A 141 15.79 0.01 2.64
N THR A 142 14.65 -0.18 3.33
CA THR A 142 13.52 0.79 3.29
C THR A 142 13.95 2.18 3.75
N LEU A 143 14.76 2.28 4.81
CA LEU A 143 15.27 3.56 5.31
C LEU A 143 16.28 4.19 4.34
N ALA A 144 17.15 3.39 3.71
CA ALA A 144 18.08 3.86 2.69
C ALA A 144 17.35 4.44 1.48
N LEU A 145 16.32 3.75 0.99
CA LEU A 145 15.42 4.23 -0.07
C LEU A 145 14.77 5.55 0.30
N ALA A 146 14.12 5.61 1.47
CA ALA A 146 13.39 6.81 1.90
C ALA A 146 14.32 8.03 2.03
N ARG A 147 15.55 7.83 2.52
CA ARG A 147 16.57 8.90 2.63
C ARG A 147 17.06 9.36 1.27
N ALA A 148 17.42 8.42 0.39
CA ALA A 148 17.89 8.74 -0.96
C ALA A 148 16.81 9.45 -1.79
N TYR A 149 15.57 8.94 -1.75
CA TYR A 149 14.42 9.57 -2.38
C TYR A 149 14.20 11.00 -1.86
N ARG A 150 14.26 11.21 -0.55
CA ARG A 150 14.12 12.56 0.04
C ARG A 150 15.26 13.49 -0.36
N ALA A 151 16.50 13.00 -0.39
CA ALA A 151 17.65 13.78 -0.81
C ALA A 151 17.50 14.26 -2.26
N GLU A 152 16.97 13.42 -3.15
CA GLU A 152 16.79 13.76 -4.57
C GLU A 152 15.54 14.60 -4.88
N THR A 153 14.47 14.44 -4.09
CA THR A 153 13.17 15.03 -4.44
C THR A 153 12.70 16.12 -3.47
N GLY A 154 13.33 16.23 -2.30
CA GLY A 154 12.88 17.05 -1.18
C GLY A 154 11.62 16.53 -0.48
N LYS A 155 11.03 15.41 -0.94
CA LYS A 155 9.76 14.86 -0.44
C LYS A 155 9.97 13.59 0.37
N THR A 156 9.12 13.38 1.36
CA THR A 156 9.05 12.09 2.07
C THR A 156 8.44 11.05 1.14
N LEU A 157 9.07 9.88 1.02
CA LEU A 157 8.50 8.74 0.30
C LEU A 157 7.30 8.20 1.10
N PRO A 158 6.07 8.16 0.54
CA PRO A 158 4.92 7.60 1.24
C PRO A 158 5.07 6.09 1.40
N LEU A 159 4.89 5.57 2.62
CA LEU A 159 5.06 4.14 2.91
C LEU A 159 3.76 3.49 3.38
N CYS A 160 3.57 2.23 2.99
CA CYS A 160 2.63 1.31 3.60
C CYS A 160 3.46 0.29 4.39
N LEU A 161 3.36 0.32 5.72
CA LEU A 161 4.13 -0.56 6.57
C LEU A 161 3.33 -1.84 6.84
N ASP A 162 3.58 -2.87 6.04
CA ASP A 162 3.24 -4.24 6.39
C ASP A 162 4.39 -4.86 7.19
N HIS A 163 4.26 -4.76 8.51
CA HIS A 163 5.23 -5.29 9.46
C HIS A 163 5.32 -6.82 9.47
N SER A 164 4.35 -7.53 8.89
CA SER A 164 4.39 -8.99 8.85
C SER A 164 5.56 -9.50 8.00
N HIS A 165 5.92 -8.78 6.93
CA HIS A 165 7.06 -9.12 6.09
C HIS A 165 8.39 -9.01 6.84
N PHE A 166 8.60 -7.92 7.58
CA PHE A 166 9.77 -7.76 8.45
C PHE A 166 9.84 -8.83 9.53
N ALA A 167 8.70 -9.21 10.12
CA ALA A 167 8.65 -10.23 11.14
C ALA A 167 9.06 -11.61 10.61
N VAL A 168 8.63 -11.96 9.40
CA VAL A 168 8.98 -13.22 8.73
C VAL A 168 10.48 -13.26 8.40
N VAL A 169 10.99 -12.24 7.71
CA VAL A 169 12.40 -12.18 7.25
C VAL A 169 13.36 -12.21 8.44
N ARG A 170 13.03 -11.51 9.53
CA ARG A 170 13.87 -11.46 10.74
C ARG A 170 13.60 -12.59 11.73
N HIS A 171 12.67 -13.51 11.42
CA HIS A 171 12.26 -14.59 12.30
C HIS A 171 11.90 -14.09 13.72
N LEU A 172 11.09 -13.03 13.80
CA LEU A 172 10.72 -12.43 15.08
C LEU A 172 9.70 -13.29 15.81
N ARG A 173 9.91 -13.48 17.12
CA ARG A 173 8.93 -14.13 17.99
C ARG A 173 7.75 -13.20 18.29
N PRO A 174 6.53 -13.71 18.49
CA PRO A 174 5.35 -12.90 18.79
C PRO A 174 5.55 -11.88 19.93
N GLY A 175 6.21 -12.29 21.02
CA GLY A 175 6.49 -11.42 22.17
C GLY A 175 7.47 -10.28 21.93
N GLN A 176 8.09 -10.20 20.74
CA GLN A 176 9.09 -9.19 20.40
C GLN A 176 8.64 -8.27 19.25
N LEU A 177 7.49 -8.55 18.63
CA LEU A 177 7.05 -7.88 17.40
C LEU A 177 7.08 -6.36 17.54
N TRP A 178 6.25 -5.79 18.41
CA TRP A 178 6.14 -4.33 18.50
C TRP A 178 7.43 -3.65 18.96
N ALA A 179 8.13 -4.24 19.92
CA ALA A 179 9.38 -3.68 20.44
C ALA A 179 10.45 -3.54 19.34
N ARG A 180 10.43 -4.43 18.35
CA ARG A 180 11.37 -4.47 17.23
C ARG A 180 10.86 -3.72 16.00
N LEU A 181 9.57 -3.86 15.68
CA LEU A 181 8.96 -3.35 14.44
C LEU A 181 8.64 -1.86 14.49
N ARG A 182 8.50 -1.27 15.69
CA ARG A 182 8.35 0.19 15.83
C ARG A 182 9.61 0.98 15.47
N GLU A 183 10.73 0.29 15.27
CA GLU A 183 12.01 0.89 14.90
C GLU A 183 12.39 0.54 13.46
N PRO A 184 13.02 1.47 12.73
CA PRO A 184 13.38 2.81 13.17
C PRO A 184 12.20 3.80 13.04
N LYS A 185 12.00 4.66 14.07
CA LYS A 185 10.92 5.68 14.12
C LYS A 185 10.66 6.50 12.84
N PRO A 186 11.67 6.86 12.02
CA PRO A 186 11.43 7.55 10.75
C PRO A 186 10.48 6.81 9.79
N LEU A 187 10.49 5.47 9.78
CA LEU A 187 9.56 4.71 8.93
C LEU A 187 8.11 4.89 9.39
N LEU A 188 7.84 4.79 10.69
CA LEU A 188 6.51 5.04 11.25
C LEU A 188 5.98 6.44 10.93
N ARG A 189 6.87 7.45 10.88
CA ARG A 189 6.50 8.83 10.53
C ARG A 189 6.21 9.02 9.04
N ALA A 190 6.74 8.16 8.17
CA ALA A 190 6.53 8.19 6.73
C ALA A 190 5.33 7.33 6.29
N ALA A 191 4.76 6.55 7.21
CA ALA A 191 3.59 5.73 6.94
C ALA A 191 2.37 6.61 6.63
N VAL A 192 1.69 6.31 5.53
CA VAL A 192 0.48 7.03 5.07
C VAL A 192 -0.75 6.15 4.97
N GLN A 193 -0.69 4.90 5.49
CA GLN A 193 -1.74 3.87 5.49
C GLN A 193 -3.16 4.44 5.24
N PHE A 194 -3.78 3.98 4.16
CA PHE A 194 -4.99 4.56 3.57
C PHE A 194 -6.28 4.27 4.36
#